data_AF-A0A957CP73-F1
#
_entry.id   AF-A0A957CP73-F1
#
_cell.length_a   1.000
_cell.length_b   1.000
_cell.length_c   1.000
_cell.angle_alpha   90.00
_cell.angle_beta   90.00
_cell.angle_gamma   90.00
#
_symmetry.space_group_name_H-M   'P 1'
#
loop_
_entity.id
_entity.type
_entity.pdbx_description
1 polymer ?
#
loop_
_entity_poly.entity_id
_entity_poly.type
_entity_poly.pdbx_seq_one_letter_code
_entity_poly.pdbx_strand_id
1 'polypeptide(L)'
;EGLESGVDYDFFYLPPIDEAYGKPVLVAGDIMAMFNDRPEVRALMEFFSTGAGVEEWVKLGGAISPHYDSSLDWYTTDVDRKVAALILDADSVRFDASDLMPGEVGAGSFWKGMTDYVSGSADLDTALAEIDAAWPTD
;
A
#
# COMPACT_ATOMS: atom_id res chain seq x y z
N GLU A 1 -22.06 11.65 -10.93
CA GLU A 1 -21.44 12.51 -11.96
C GLU A 1 -21.58 13.96 -11.54
N GLY A 2 -20.58 14.79 -11.85
CA GLY A 2 -20.58 16.21 -11.48
C GLY A 2 -20.11 16.53 -10.06
N LEU A 3 -19.41 15.61 -9.38
CA LEU A 3 -18.76 15.91 -8.11
C LEU A 3 -17.40 16.60 -8.36
N GLU A 4 -17.12 17.67 -7.63
CA GLU A 4 -15.88 18.44 -7.70
C GLU A 4 -14.92 18.03 -6.57
N SER A 5 -13.69 17.64 -6.93
CA SER A 5 -12.63 17.28 -5.97
C SER A 5 -12.25 18.50 -5.12
N GLY A 6 -12.06 18.30 -3.81
CA GLY A 6 -11.77 19.35 -2.85
C GLY A 6 -12.99 20.18 -2.43
N VAL A 7 -14.16 19.92 -3.03
CA VAL A 7 -15.44 20.57 -2.69
C VAL A 7 -16.45 19.53 -2.21
N ASP A 8 -16.79 18.56 -3.07
CA ASP A 8 -17.78 17.52 -2.78
C ASP A 8 -17.15 16.26 -2.18
N TYR A 9 -15.89 15.99 -2.53
CA TYR A 9 -15.10 14.90 -1.96
C TYR A 9 -13.64 15.30 -1.86
N ASP A 10 -13.00 14.87 -0.79
CA ASP A 10 -11.55 14.99 -0.59
C ASP A 10 -11.12 13.80 0.27
N PHE A 11 -9.84 13.76 0.61
CA PHE A 11 -9.30 12.81 1.58
C PHE A 11 -8.66 13.56 2.75
N PHE A 12 -8.40 12.82 3.82
CA PHE A 12 -7.69 13.33 4.98
C PHE A 12 -6.75 12.25 5.49
N TYR A 13 -5.67 12.69 6.12
CA TYR A 13 -4.80 11.78 6.85
C TYR A 13 -5.55 11.23 8.07
N LEU A 14 -5.51 9.92 8.27
CA LEU A 14 -6.17 9.30 9.42
C LEU A 14 -5.57 9.87 10.72
N PRO A 15 -6.41 10.14 11.76
CA PRO A 15 -5.90 10.60 13.04
C PRO A 15 -4.87 9.63 13.62
N PRO A 16 -3.77 10.12 14.23
CA PRO A 16 -2.79 9.24 14.84
C PRO A 16 -3.42 8.48 16.01
N ILE A 17 -3.07 7.21 16.14
CA ILE A 17 -3.45 6.38 17.30
C ILE A 17 -2.65 6.82 18.54
N ASP A 18 -1.39 7.23 18.34
CA ASP A 18 -0.49 7.78 19.35
C ASP A 18 0.51 8.75 18.66
N GLU A 19 0.73 9.92 19.25
CA GLU A 19 1.63 10.95 18.71
C GLU A 19 3.09 10.48 18.60
N ALA A 20 3.51 9.50 19.43
CA ALA A 20 4.86 8.96 19.42
C ALA A 20 5.24 8.27 18.09
N TYR A 21 4.27 7.86 17.27
CA TYR A 21 4.51 7.20 15.99
C TYR A 21 4.60 8.16 14.80
N GLY A 22 4.41 9.47 15.00
CA GLY A 22 4.46 10.48 13.93
C GLY A 22 3.31 10.33 12.94
N LYS A 23 3.61 10.49 11.64
CA LYS A 23 2.69 10.37 10.51
C LYS A 23 3.05 9.20 9.59
N PRO A 24 2.87 7.94 10.04
CA PRO A 24 3.12 6.77 9.20
C PRO A 24 2.06 6.64 8.09
N VAL A 25 2.46 6.16 6.92
CA VAL A 25 1.54 5.80 5.84
C VAL A 25 1.61 4.30 5.59
N LEU A 26 0.46 3.65 5.69
CA LEU A 26 0.27 2.27 5.27
C LEU A 26 0.01 2.26 3.76
N VAL A 27 0.71 1.39 3.05
CA VAL A 27 0.54 1.18 1.61
C VAL A 27 0.32 -0.30 1.32
N ALA A 28 -0.36 -0.57 0.22
CA ALA A 28 -0.21 -1.82 -0.52
C ALA A 28 0.38 -1.47 -1.88
N GLY A 29 0.96 -2.43 -2.58
CA GLY A 29 1.60 -2.13 -3.85
C GLY A 29 1.89 -3.36 -4.70
N ASP A 30 2.02 -3.10 -6.00
CA ASP A 30 2.41 -4.12 -6.97
C ASP A 30 3.93 -4.25 -7.03
N ILE A 31 4.41 -5.49 -7.16
CA ILE A 31 5.82 -5.79 -7.37
C ILE A 31 6.03 -6.39 -8.76
N MET A 32 7.09 -5.94 -9.43
CA MET A 32 7.56 -6.59 -10.65
C MET A 32 8.48 -7.75 -10.27
N ALA A 33 8.24 -8.94 -10.84
CA ALA A 33 9.04 -10.13 -10.59
C ALA A 33 9.70 -10.63 -11.89
N MET A 34 11.00 -10.88 -11.83
CA MET A 34 11.76 -11.44 -12.94
C MET A 34 11.83 -12.97 -12.81
N PHE A 35 11.04 -13.68 -13.63
CA PHE A 35 11.03 -15.14 -13.67
C PHE A 35 12.21 -15.76 -14.42
N ASN A 36 12.78 -15.03 -15.38
CA ASN A 36 13.90 -15.49 -16.20
C ASN A 36 15.02 -14.47 -16.16
N ASP A 37 16.19 -14.90 -15.70
CA ASP A 37 17.38 -14.07 -15.64
C ASP A 37 18.04 -13.96 -17.02
N ARG A 38 17.67 -12.91 -17.77
CA ARG A 38 18.25 -12.57 -19.07
C ARG A 38 18.59 -11.08 -19.14
N PRO A 39 19.62 -10.68 -19.92
CA PRO A 39 20.03 -9.28 -20.02
C PRO A 39 18.88 -8.31 -20.38
N GLU A 40 18.02 -8.69 -21.32
CA GLU A 40 16.88 -7.88 -21.76
C GLU A 40 15.79 -7.75 -20.70
N VAL A 41 15.62 -8.75 -19.82
CA VAL A 41 14.63 -8.69 -18.74
C VAL A 41 15.16 -7.84 -17.58
N ARG A 42 16.46 -7.95 -17.26
CA ARG A 42 17.12 -7.07 -16.29
C ARG A 42 17.03 -5.60 -16.70
N ALA A 43 17.25 -5.30 -17.98
CA ALA A 43 17.13 -3.94 -18.49
C ALA A 43 15.71 -3.37 -18.30
N LEU A 44 14.68 -4.19 -18.48
CA LEU A 44 13.30 -3.78 -18.22
C LEU A 44 13.03 -3.54 -16.72
N MET A 45 13.52 -4.43 -15.86
CA MET A 45 13.42 -4.25 -14.41
C MET A 45 14.15 -2.99 -13.92
N GLU A 46 15.32 -2.70 -14.50
CA GLU A 46 16.07 -1.48 -14.21
C GLU A 46 15.30 -0.24 -14.65
N PHE A 47 14.69 -0.25 -15.83
CA PHE A 47 13.83 0.86 -16.28
C PHE A 47 12.66 1.11 -15.34
N PHE A 48 11.92 0.07 -14.94
CA PHE A 48 10.81 0.18 -13.98
C PHE A 48 11.26 0.47 -12.53
N SER A 49 12.57 0.48 -12.25
CA SER A 49 13.09 0.94 -10.96
C SER A 49 13.28 2.47 -10.90
N THR A 50 12.95 3.19 -11.98
CA THR A 50 13.06 4.65 -12.10
C THR A 50 11.68 5.31 -12.22
N GLY A 51 11.56 6.58 -11.82
CA GLY A 51 10.34 7.36 -12.00
C GLY A 51 9.91 7.45 -13.47
N ALA A 52 10.86 7.58 -14.40
CA ALA A 52 10.60 7.58 -15.85
C ALA A 52 9.93 6.28 -16.33
N GLY A 53 10.19 5.16 -15.65
CA GLY A 53 9.57 3.87 -15.93
C GLY A 53 8.06 3.84 -15.71
N VAL A 54 7.56 4.68 -14.81
CA VAL A 54 6.14 4.71 -14.41
C VAL A 54 5.42 6.02 -14.78
N GLU A 55 6.13 7.01 -15.34
CA GLU A 55 5.61 8.35 -15.63
C GLU A 55 4.30 8.31 -16.44
N GLU A 56 4.27 7.58 -17.56
CA GLU A 56 3.08 7.51 -18.40
C GLU A 56 1.90 6.81 -17.71
N TRP A 57 2.19 5.85 -16.83
CA TRP A 57 1.13 5.22 -16.03
C TRP A 57 0.56 6.21 -15.01
N VAL A 58 1.41 6.96 -14.32
CA VAL A 58 0.98 8.02 -13.38
C VAL A 58 0.14 9.07 -14.10
N LYS A 59 0.53 9.51 -15.31
CA LYS A 59 -0.22 10.49 -16.11
C LYS A 59 -1.59 9.99 -16.55
N LEU A 60 -1.70 8.70 -16.88
CA LEU A 60 -2.98 8.06 -17.20
C LEU A 60 -3.92 7.97 -15.99
N GLY A 61 -3.37 8.07 -14.78
CA GLY A 61 -4.09 7.99 -13.52
C GLY A 61 -4.23 6.56 -12.99
N GLY A 62 -4.69 6.45 -11.74
CA GLY A 62 -4.90 5.16 -11.06
C GLY A 62 -3.64 4.51 -10.49
N ALA A 63 -2.50 5.19 -10.51
CA ALA A 63 -1.26 4.74 -9.89
C ALA A 63 -0.58 5.89 -9.13
N ILE A 64 0.00 5.57 -7.96
CA ILE A 64 0.89 6.44 -7.22
C ILE A 64 2.31 5.89 -7.36
N SER A 65 3.25 6.75 -7.74
CA SER A 65 4.64 6.32 -7.94
C SER A 65 5.33 6.00 -6.61
N PRO A 66 6.10 4.89 -6.52
CA PRO A 66 6.93 4.59 -5.37
C PRO A 66 8.33 5.24 -5.45
N HIS A 67 8.65 5.99 -6.51
CA HIS A 67 10.00 6.48 -6.75
C HIS A 67 10.21 7.94 -6.31
N TYR A 68 11.36 8.22 -5.70
CA TYR A 68 11.75 9.57 -5.25
C TYR A 68 12.06 10.54 -6.39
N ASP A 69 12.42 10.04 -7.58
CA ASP A 69 12.70 10.83 -8.78
C ASP A 69 11.43 11.15 -9.61
N SER A 70 10.26 10.79 -9.11
CA SER A 70 8.96 11.11 -9.71
C SER A 70 8.52 12.55 -9.44
N SER A 71 7.77 13.13 -10.38
CA SER A 71 7.23 14.48 -10.24
C SER A 71 5.76 14.49 -9.84
N LEU A 72 5.41 15.38 -8.90
CA LEU A 72 4.01 15.65 -8.55
C LEU A 72 3.22 16.27 -9.71
N ASP A 73 3.89 16.84 -10.71
CA ASP A 73 3.23 17.41 -11.89
C ASP A 73 2.70 16.36 -12.88
N TRP A 74 3.07 15.09 -12.69
CA TRP A 74 2.53 13.99 -13.50
C TRP A 74 1.08 13.66 -13.14
N TYR A 75 0.63 14.00 -11.92
CA TYR A 75 -0.74 13.72 -11.47
C TYR A 75 -1.73 14.72 -12.06
N THR A 76 -2.74 14.19 -12.76
CA THR A 76 -3.75 14.97 -13.49
C THR A 76 -4.93 15.40 -12.61
N THR A 77 -5.09 14.80 -11.43
CA THR A 77 -6.10 15.20 -10.44
C THR A 77 -5.45 15.75 -9.18
N ASP A 78 -6.11 16.70 -8.52
CA ASP A 78 -5.63 17.27 -7.26
C ASP A 78 -5.62 16.22 -6.13
N VAL A 79 -6.56 15.27 -6.13
CA VAL A 79 -6.59 14.18 -5.15
C VAL A 79 -5.33 13.34 -5.26
N ASP A 80 -5.00 12.82 -6.45
CA ASP A 80 -3.84 11.94 -6.64
C ASP A 80 -2.54 12.66 -6.29
N ARG A 81 -2.43 13.94 -6.70
CA ARG A 81 -1.27 14.79 -6.39
C ARG A 81 -1.07 14.95 -4.89
N LYS A 82 -2.14 15.25 -4.16
CA LYS A 82 -2.09 15.41 -2.70
C LYS A 82 -1.80 14.08 -2.00
N VAL A 83 -2.33 12.93 -2.48
CA VAL A 83 -2.00 11.60 -1.93
C VAL A 83 -0.52 11.28 -2.13
N ALA A 84 0.02 11.55 -3.32
CA ALA A 84 1.44 11.36 -3.60
C ALA A 84 2.33 12.24 -2.72
N ALA A 85 1.95 13.51 -2.53
CA ALA A 85 2.66 14.42 -1.62
C ALA A 85 2.63 13.90 -0.17
N LEU A 86 1.49 13.37 0.28
CA LEU A 86 1.35 12.81 1.62
C LEU A 86 2.28 11.61 1.85
N ILE A 87 2.46 10.74 0.86
CA ILE A 87 3.38 9.60 0.93
C ILE A 87 4.84 10.09 0.96
N LEU A 88 5.19 11.10 0.16
CA LEU A 88 6.54 11.68 0.14
C LEU A 88 6.91 12.36 1.47
N ASP A 89 5.95 12.99 2.13
CA ASP A 89 6.12 13.69 3.41
C ASP A 89 5.95 12.78 4.64
N ALA A 90 5.71 11.48 4.46
CA ALA A 90 5.48 10.55 5.55
C ALA A 90 6.74 10.32 6.40
N ASP A 91 6.59 10.27 7.73
CA ASP A 91 7.70 9.93 8.64
C ASP A 91 8.16 8.47 8.43
N SER A 92 7.24 7.61 8.02
CA SER A 92 7.53 6.24 7.60
C SER A 92 6.48 5.72 6.64
N VAL A 93 6.90 4.86 5.72
CA VAL A 93 6.02 4.12 4.81
C VAL A 93 6.16 2.63 5.14
N ARG A 94 5.03 1.93 5.31
CA ARG A 94 4.99 0.50 5.61
C ARG A 94 3.98 -0.19 4.71
N PHE A 95 4.39 -1.35 4.17
CA PHE A 95 3.43 -2.27 3.58
C PHE A 95 2.42 -2.72 4.64
N ASP A 96 1.20 -3.06 4.21
CA ASP A 96 0.21 -3.68 5.06
C ASP A 96 0.84 -4.89 5.79
N ALA A 97 0.54 -5.04 7.07
CA ALA A 97 1.16 -6.08 7.88
C ALA A 97 0.85 -7.48 7.31
N SER A 98 -0.34 -7.67 6.74
CA SER A 98 -0.74 -8.95 6.13
C SER A 98 0.04 -9.25 4.84
N ASP A 99 0.47 -8.24 4.08
CA ASP A 99 1.33 -8.42 2.91
C ASP A 99 2.74 -8.92 3.29
N LEU A 100 3.16 -8.67 4.54
CA LEU A 100 4.45 -9.10 5.07
C LEU A 100 4.40 -10.48 5.76
N MET A 101 3.21 -11.04 5.94
CA MET A 101 3.00 -12.36 6.53
C MET A 101 3.08 -13.47 5.46
N PRO A 102 3.32 -14.74 5.86
CA PRO A 102 3.08 -15.88 4.97
C PRO A 102 1.67 -15.85 4.40
N GLY A 103 1.50 -16.30 3.15
CA GLY A 103 0.21 -16.17 2.45
C GLY A 103 -0.95 -16.86 3.17
N GLU A 104 -0.68 -18.00 3.80
CA GLU A 104 -1.62 -18.74 4.65
C GLU A 104 -2.03 -17.99 5.92
N VAL A 105 -1.23 -17.04 6.38
CA VAL A 105 -1.52 -16.19 7.53
C VAL A 105 -2.17 -14.90 7.05
N GLY A 106 -1.47 -14.08 6.27
CA GLY A 106 -1.91 -12.73 5.89
C GLY A 106 -3.24 -12.72 5.14
N ALA A 107 -3.31 -13.46 4.03
CA ALA A 107 -4.54 -13.62 3.25
C ALA A 107 -5.46 -14.73 3.76
N GLY A 108 -5.05 -15.46 4.81
CA GLY A 108 -5.77 -16.59 5.38
C GLY A 108 -6.28 -16.30 6.80
N SER A 109 -5.58 -16.82 7.81
CA SER A 109 -6.02 -16.76 9.20
C SER A 109 -6.21 -15.33 9.71
N PHE A 110 -5.32 -14.39 9.35
CA PHE A 110 -5.41 -12.99 9.76
C PHE A 110 -6.66 -12.32 9.20
N TRP A 111 -6.87 -12.41 7.88
CA TRP A 111 -8.05 -11.84 7.22
C TRP A 111 -9.36 -12.35 7.84
N LYS A 112 -9.46 -13.67 8.01
CA LYS A 112 -10.65 -14.29 8.60
C LYS A 112 -10.81 -13.90 10.07
N GLY A 113 -9.77 -14.05 10.87
CA GLY A 113 -9.81 -13.78 12.32
C GLY A 113 -10.21 -12.33 12.62
N MET A 114 -9.67 -11.36 11.87
CA MET A 114 -10.06 -9.96 12.04
C MET A 114 -11.51 -9.69 11.62
N THR A 115 -12.00 -10.34 10.55
CA THR A 115 -13.40 -10.25 10.11
C THR A 115 -14.35 -10.87 11.15
N ASP A 116 -13.98 -12.02 11.71
CA ASP A 116 -14.76 -12.72 12.73
C ASP A 116 -14.80 -11.92 14.04
N TYR A 117 -13.69 -11.30 14.43
CA TYR A 117 -13.65 -10.40 15.59
C TYR A 117 -14.56 -9.18 15.42
N VAL A 118 -14.43 -8.47 14.28
CA VAL A 118 -15.23 -7.25 14.02
C VAL A 118 -16.72 -7.58 13.88
N SER A 119 -17.07 -8.74 13.32
CA SER A 119 -18.46 -9.19 13.21
C SER A 119 -19.05 -9.74 14.52
N GLY A 120 -18.21 -10.02 15.52
CA GLY A 120 -18.61 -10.68 16.78
C GLY A 120 -18.81 -12.19 16.66
N SER A 121 -18.36 -12.80 15.56
CA SER A 121 -18.36 -14.26 15.37
C SER A 121 -17.28 -14.95 16.21
N ALA A 122 -16.23 -14.21 16.61
CA ALA A 122 -15.20 -14.63 17.55
C ALA A 122 -14.85 -13.47 18.50
N ASP A 123 -14.34 -13.79 19.69
CA ASP A 123 -13.69 -12.79 20.54
C ASP A 123 -12.23 -12.56 20.13
N LEU A 124 -11.62 -11.48 20.68
CA LEU A 124 -10.25 -11.10 20.34
C LEU A 124 -9.25 -12.23 20.65
N ASP A 125 -9.37 -12.86 21.82
CA ASP A 125 -8.42 -13.88 22.27
C ASP A 125 -8.46 -15.11 21.35
N THR A 126 -9.65 -15.54 20.93
CA THR A 126 -9.83 -16.64 19.99
C THR A 126 -9.24 -16.28 18.63
N ALA A 127 -9.57 -15.10 18.08
CA ALA A 127 -9.04 -14.66 16.80
C ALA A 127 -7.51 -14.61 16.79
N LEU A 128 -6.89 -14.04 17.84
CA LEU A 128 -5.44 -13.95 17.96
C LEU A 128 -4.78 -15.33 18.08
N ALA A 129 -5.35 -16.25 18.87
CA ALA A 129 -4.83 -17.60 19.03
C ALA A 129 -4.87 -18.40 17.72
N GLU A 130 -5.95 -18.26 16.94
CA GLU A 130 -6.07 -18.91 15.63
C GLU A 130 -5.09 -18.35 14.59
N ILE A 131 -4.85 -17.04 14.61
CA ILE A 131 -3.86 -16.39 13.74
C ILE A 131 -2.45 -16.88 14.08
N ASP A 132 -2.09 -16.89 15.36
CA ASP A 132 -0.77 -17.33 15.83
C ASP A 132 -0.49 -18.80 15.50
N ALA A 133 -1.49 -19.67 15.69
CA ALA A 133 -1.39 -21.10 15.38
C ALA A 133 -1.22 -21.41 13.87
N ALA A 134 -1.55 -20.46 12.99
CA ALA A 134 -1.43 -20.62 11.54
C ALA A 134 -0.03 -20.29 11.01
N TRP A 135 0.86 -19.73 11.84
CA TRP A 135 2.22 -19.44 11.41
C TRP A 135 2.97 -20.72 11.06
N PRO A 136 3.70 -20.75 9.93
CA PRO A 136 4.58 -21.86 9.60
C PRO A 136 5.60 -22.08 10.73
N THR A 137 5.71 -23.32 11.15
CA THR A 137 6.81 -23.76 12.02
C THR A 137 7.90 -24.27 11.09
N ASP A 138 8.99 -23.52 10.97
CA ASP A 138 10.21 -24.02 10.30
C ASP A 138 10.72 -25.30 10.98
#